data_AF-A0AAJ2X2D1-F1
#
_entry.id   AF-A0AAJ2X2D1-F1
#
_cell.length_a   1.000
_cell.length_b   1.000
_cell.length_c   1.000
_cell.angle_alpha   90.00
_cell.angle_beta   90.00
_cell.angle_gamma   90.00
#
_symmetry.space_group_name_H-M   'P 1'
#
loop_
_entity.id
_entity.type
_entity.pdbx_description
1 polymer ?
#
loop_
_entity_poly.entity_id
_entity_poly.type
_entity_poly.pdbx_seq_one_letter_code
_entity_poly.pdbx_strand_id
1 'polypeptide(L)'
;MSSRWMYTTLSALLLAACSNTPTTQPSQAAGVTPAPSTSTDAAACTAKGGQMRPVGRMQTPRCVVPYADAGKTCTDNADCSGDCLATSIVPTGTATSGTCQRDSDRFGCRQEVVGGMGQAALCID
;
A
#
# COMPACT_ATOMS: atom_id res chain seq x y z
N MET A 1 -24.69 12.12 64.54
CA MET A 1 -23.97 13.40 64.38
C MET A 1 -22.87 13.17 63.35
N SER A 2 -22.77 13.81 62.19
CA SER A 2 -23.62 14.75 61.47
C SER A 2 -23.27 14.53 59.99
N SER A 3 -23.91 13.55 59.37
CA SER A 3 -24.04 13.50 57.91
C SER A 3 -25.41 14.07 57.61
N ARG A 4 -25.54 14.83 56.50
CA ARG A 4 -26.70 15.63 56.06
C ARG A 4 -26.63 17.10 56.51
N TRP A 5 -25.85 17.93 55.79
CA TRP A 5 -26.14 19.36 55.55
C TRP A 5 -25.03 20.03 54.73
N MET A 6 -24.86 19.63 53.47
CA MET A 6 -24.13 20.42 52.46
C MET A 6 -24.45 19.90 51.05
N TYR A 7 -25.72 19.58 50.79
CA TYR A 7 -26.24 19.20 49.45
C TYR A 7 -27.24 20.23 48.90
N THR A 8 -27.19 21.47 49.37
CA THR A 8 -28.17 22.51 49.00
C THR A 8 -27.53 23.87 48.75
N THR A 9 -26.47 23.89 47.94
CA THR A 9 -26.08 25.08 47.17
C THR A 9 -25.69 24.61 45.76
N LEU A 10 -26.68 24.27 44.94
CA LEU A 10 -27.19 25.20 43.92
C LEU A 10 -26.12 25.39 42.82
N SER A 11 -26.02 24.47 41.86
CA SER A 11 -26.85 24.52 40.63
C SER A 11 -26.86 25.90 39.99
N ALA A 12 -25.72 26.37 39.46
CA ALA A 12 -25.67 27.49 38.51
C ALA A 12 -24.31 27.66 37.81
N LEU A 13 -23.71 26.60 37.24
CA LEU A 13 -22.67 26.76 36.21
C LEU A 13 -22.81 25.68 35.14
N LEU A 14 -24.00 25.66 34.53
CA LEU A 14 -24.20 25.19 33.15
C LEU A 14 -24.16 26.44 32.26
N LEU A 15 -23.63 26.30 31.05
CA LEU A 15 -23.46 27.29 29.97
C LEU A 15 -22.14 28.06 29.94
N ALA A 16 -21.06 27.37 29.60
CA ALA A 16 -19.93 27.98 28.90
C ALA A 16 -19.51 27.09 27.70
N ALA A 17 -20.14 27.40 26.56
CA ALA A 17 -19.57 27.36 25.23
C ALA A 17 -19.05 26.02 24.66
N CYS A 18 -19.96 25.29 24.00
CA CYS A 18 -19.63 24.61 22.75
C CYS A 18 -19.30 25.67 21.68
N SER A 19 -18.13 26.30 21.77
CA SER A 19 -17.57 27.04 20.65
C SER A 19 -16.91 26.04 19.73
N ASN A 20 -17.71 25.49 18.79
CA ASN A 20 -17.18 24.90 17.59
C ASN A 20 -16.48 26.03 16.82
N THR A 21 -15.20 26.26 17.09
CA THR A 21 -14.37 27.11 16.25
C THR A 21 -14.35 26.45 14.87
N PRO A 22 -14.91 27.08 13.81
CA PRO A 22 -14.58 26.64 12.47
C PRO A 22 -13.10 26.92 12.32
N THR A 23 -12.28 25.87 12.40
CA THR A 23 -10.95 25.92 11.82
C THR A 23 -11.17 26.37 10.39
N THR A 24 -10.69 27.57 10.08
CA THR A 24 -10.52 28.06 8.72
C THR A 24 -9.56 27.08 8.04
N GLN A 25 -10.08 25.94 7.62
CA GLN A 25 -9.41 25.04 6.72
C GLN A 25 -9.18 25.89 5.46
N PRO A 26 -7.94 26.11 5.01
CA PRO A 26 -7.73 26.70 3.71
C PRO A 26 -8.59 25.87 2.75
N SER A 27 -9.54 26.57 2.13
CA SER A 27 -10.45 26.01 1.15
C SER A 27 -9.57 25.35 0.10
N GLN A 28 -9.39 24.03 0.20
CA GLN A 28 -8.74 23.26 -0.82
C GLN A 28 -9.65 23.39 -2.01
N ALA A 29 -9.24 24.28 -2.92
CA ALA A 29 -9.95 24.58 -4.14
C ALA A 29 -10.43 23.27 -4.74
N ALA A 30 -11.75 23.14 -4.84
CA ALA A 30 -12.35 22.19 -5.75
C ALA A 30 -11.72 22.43 -7.13
N GLY A 31 -11.05 21.41 -7.67
CA GLY A 31 -10.53 21.43 -9.03
C GLY A 31 -9.08 21.90 -9.17
N VAL A 32 -8.15 21.21 -8.54
CA VAL A 32 -6.86 20.95 -9.21
C VAL A 32 -6.85 19.47 -9.54
N THR A 33 -7.36 19.11 -10.71
CA THR A 33 -6.86 17.90 -11.37
C THR A 33 -5.36 18.14 -11.47
N PRO A 34 -4.48 17.36 -10.81
CA PRO A 34 -3.05 17.52 -11.03
C PRO A 34 -2.85 17.38 -12.53
N ALA A 35 -2.35 18.44 -13.18
CA ALA A 35 -1.82 18.29 -14.52
C ALA A 35 -0.80 17.14 -14.45
N PRO A 36 -0.77 16.21 -15.41
CA PRO A 36 0.10 15.04 -15.32
C PRO A 36 1.55 15.52 -15.22
N SER A 37 2.10 15.47 -14.01
CA SER A 37 3.50 15.78 -13.68
C SER A 37 4.41 14.63 -14.13
N THR A 38 4.19 14.13 -15.35
CA THR A 38 4.84 12.94 -15.90
C THR A 38 6.36 13.08 -15.97
N SER A 39 6.87 14.29 -16.18
CA SER A 39 8.32 14.55 -16.26
C SER A 39 9.01 14.44 -14.90
N THR A 40 8.45 15.04 -13.84
CA THR A 40 9.03 14.96 -12.49
C THR A 40 8.92 13.55 -11.93
N ASP A 41 7.80 12.85 -12.17
CA ASP A 41 7.65 11.45 -11.78
C ASP A 41 8.62 10.51 -12.54
N ALA A 42 8.88 10.79 -13.82
CA ALA A 42 9.85 10.02 -14.59
C ALA A 42 11.28 10.17 -14.07
N ALA A 43 11.72 11.39 -13.75
CA ALA A 43 13.05 11.63 -13.18
C ALA A 43 13.22 10.95 -11.81
N ALA A 44 12.19 11.03 -10.95
CA ALA A 44 12.18 10.35 -9.66
C ALA A 44 12.21 8.82 -9.81
N CYS A 45 11.54 8.28 -10.84
CA CYS A 45 11.58 6.86 -11.15
C CYS A 45 12.97 6.40 -11.59
N THR A 46 13.61 7.13 -12.50
CA THR A 46 14.97 6.83 -12.96
C THR A 46 16.00 6.96 -11.84
N ALA A 47 15.85 7.90 -10.92
CA ALA A 47 16.71 8.03 -9.75
C ALA A 47 16.65 6.80 -8.82
N LYS A 48 15.55 6.04 -8.83
CA LYS A 48 15.40 4.76 -8.12
C LYS A 48 15.86 3.55 -8.95
N GLY A 49 16.47 3.78 -10.13
CA GLY A 49 16.85 2.72 -11.07
C GLY A 49 15.67 2.14 -11.86
N GLY A 50 14.49 2.77 -11.80
CA GLY A 50 13.30 2.32 -12.49
C GLY A 50 13.07 3.00 -13.84
N GLN A 51 12.00 2.56 -14.51
CA GLN A 51 11.50 3.15 -15.75
C GLN A 51 9.99 3.34 -15.67
N MET A 52 9.50 4.50 -16.14
CA MET A 52 8.07 4.71 -16.32
C MET A 52 7.60 3.85 -17.49
N ARG A 53 6.74 2.87 -17.19
CA ARG A 53 6.19 1.92 -18.17
C ARG A 53 4.67 1.92 -18.08
N PRO A 54 3.96 1.82 -19.22
CA PRO A 54 2.54 1.52 -19.19
C PRO A 54 2.38 0.09 -18.67
N VAL A 55 1.52 -0.09 -17.67
CA VAL A 55 1.29 -1.39 -17.04
C VAL A 55 -0.20 -1.68 -16.92
N GLY A 56 -0.54 -2.98 -16.88
CA GLY A 56 -1.92 -3.46 -16.86
C GLY A 56 -2.70 -3.17 -18.14
N ARG A 57 -3.96 -3.61 -18.21
CA ARG A 57 -4.82 -3.40 -19.38
C ARG A 57 -5.16 -1.94 -19.62
N MET A 58 -5.25 -1.13 -18.58
CA MET A 58 -5.51 0.32 -18.70
C MET A 58 -4.27 1.13 -19.14
N GLN A 59 -3.10 0.49 -19.30
CA GLN A 59 -1.85 1.13 -19.72
C GLN A 59 -1.48 2.34 -18.84
N THR A 60 -1.76 2.24 -17.53
CA THR A 60 -1.48 3.33 -16.60
C THR A 60 0.03 3.45 -16.43
N PRO A 61 0.64 4.62 -16.69
CA PRO A 61 2.07 4.81 -16.48
C PRO A 61 2.42 4.63 -15.01
N ARG A 62 3.29 3.67 -14.69
CA ARG A 62 3.83 3.47 -13.34
C ARG A 62 5.34 3.30 -13.39
N CYS A 63 5.99 3.67 -12.29
CA CYS A 63 7.40 3.40 -12.12
C CYS A 63 7.62 1.91 -11.86
N VAL A 64 8.36 1.24 -12.75
CA VAL A 64 8.74 -0.16 -12.60
C VAL A 64 10.24 -0.24 -12.31
N VAL A 65 10.58 -0.82 -11.16
CA VAL A 65 11.96 -0.94 -10.68
C VAL A 65 12.40 -2.41 -10.77
N PRO A 66 13.49 -2.75 -11.47
CA PRO A 66 14.01 -4.11 -11.48
C PRO A 66 14.60 -4.47 -10.12
N TYR A 67 14.45 -5.74 -9.72
CA TYR A 67 15.09 -6.25 -8.52
C TYR A 67 16.47 -6.83 -8.85
N ALA A 68 17.44 -6.60 -7.96
CA ALA A 68 18.82 -7.05 -8.17
C ALA A 68 18.97 -8.58 -8.11
N ASP A 69 18.07 -9.24 -7.39
CA ASP A 69 17.99 -10.68 -7.18
C ASP A 69 17.01 -11.39 -8.14
N ALA A 70 16.51 -10.70 -9.16
CA ALA A 70 15.59 -11.24 -10.15
C ALA A 70 16.05 -12.60 -10.71
N GLY A 71 15.15 -13.60 -10.68
CA GLY A 71 15.42 -14.94 -11.22
C GLY A 71 16.22 -15.87 -10.31
N LYS A 72 16.73 -15.40 -9.16
CA LYS A 72 17.36 -16.26 -8.16
C LYS A 72 16.35 -17.29 -7.63
N THR A 73 16.75 -18.55 -7.49
CA THR A 73 15.91 -19.59 -6.88
C THR A 73 15.59 -19.25 -5.42
N CYS A 74 14.34 -19.46 -5.03
CA CYS A 74 13.83 -19.18 -3.70
C CYS A 74 12.79 -20.22 -3.28
N THR A 75 12.54 -20.29 -1.97
CA THR A 75 11.45 -21.08 -1.39
C THR A 75 10.54 -20.24 -0.51
N ASP A 76 10.95 -19.01 -0.19
CA ASP A 76 10.17 -18.07 0.59
C ASP A 76 10.37 -16.65 0.08
N ASN A 77 9.42 -15.75 0.34
CA ASN A 77 9.53 -14.33 0.03
C ASN A 77 10.73 -13.70 0.78
N ALA A 78 11.10 -14.22 1.96
CA ALA A 78 12.26 -13.75 2.71
C ALA A 78 13.61 -13.96 1.98
N ASP A 79 13.66 -14.82 0.96
CA ASP A 79 14.86 -15.07 0.15
C ASP A 79 15.11 -13.97 -0.91
N CYS A 80 14.13 -13.09 -1.12
CA CYS A 80 14.04 -12.14 -2.22
C CYS A 80 13.82 -10.70 -1.73
N SER A 81 14.18 -9.71 -2.57
CA SER A 81 13.81 -8.30 -2.35
C SER A 81 12.33 -8.02 -2.66
N GLY A 82 11.68 -8.95 -3.35
CA GLY A 82 10.25 -8.95 -3.68
C GLY A 82 9.62 -10.29 -3.34
N ASP A 83 8.69 -10.75 -4.17
CA ASP A 83 8.03 -12.04 -3.94
C ASP A 83 8.85 -13.20 -4.55
N CYS A 84 8.78 -14.36 -3.91
CA CYS A 84 9.22 -15.62 -4.48
C CYS A 84 8.09 -16.21 -5.31
N LEU A 85 8.27 -16.31 -6.63
CA LEU A 85 7.20 -16.68 -7.56
C LEU A 85 7.41 -18.06 -8.15
N ALA A 86 6.36 -18.88 -8.17
CA ALA A 86 6.38 -20.18 -8.80
C ALA A 86 6.61 -20.05 -10.33
N THR A 87 7.44 -20.92 -10.90
CA THR A 87 7.73 -20.92 -12.35
C THR A 87 6.49 -21.32 -13.18
N SER A 88 5.59 -22.11 -12.59
CA SER A 88 4.28 -22.45 -13.13
C SER A 88 3.27 -22.52 -11.99
N ILE A 89 2.01 -22.21 -12.28
CA ILE A 89 0.94 -22.30 -11.29
C ILE A 89 0.70 -23.79 -10.95
N VAL A 90 0.83 -24.12 -9.68
CA VAL A 90 0.53 -25.45 -9.12
C VAL A 90 -0.73 -25.39 -8.26
N PRO A 91 -1.37 -26.52 -7.93
CA PRO A 91 -2.43 -26.53 -6.93
C PRO A 91 -1.93 -25.97 -5.59
N THR A 92 -2.75 -25.16 -4.91
CA THR A 92 -2.39 -24.57 -3.62
C THR A 92 -1.98 -25.63 -2.60
N GLY A 93 -0.90 -25.38 -1.86
CA GLY A 93 -0.33 -26.31 -0.88
C GLY A 93 0.56 -27.40 -1.49
N THR A 94 0.78 -27.39 -2.81
CA THR A 94 1.73 -28.30 -3.46
C THR A 94 3.15 -27.79 -3.24
N ALA A 95 4.05 -28.71 -2.90
CA ALA A 95 5.47 -28.41 -2.79
C ALA A 95 6.02 -27.95 -4.13
N THR A 96 6.67 -26.79 -4.15
CA THR A 96 7.28 -26.20 -5.34
C THR A 96 8.40 -25.23 -4.93
N SER A 97 9.30 -24.96 -5.86
CA SER A 97 10.29 -23.88 -5.72
C SER A 97 9.90 -22.71 -6.61
N GLY A 98 10.36 -21.51 -6.25
CA GLY A 98 10.14 -20.32 -7.05
C GLY A 98 11.43 -19.70 -7.56
N THR A 99 11.25 -18.57 -8.25
CA THR A 99 12.32 -17.61 -8.53
C THR A 99 11.90 -16.22 -8.06
N CYS A 100 12.86 -15.44 -7.58
CA CYS A 100 12.61 -14.08 -7.14
C CYS A 100 12.03 -13.24 -8.29
N GLN A 101 11.02 -12.45 -7.97
CA GLN A 101 10.31 -11.58 -8.90
C GLN A 101 11.27 -10.72 -9.72
N ARG A 102 10.93 -10.46 -10.99
CA ARG A 102 11.79 -9.70 -11.91
C ARG A 102 11.91 -8.21 -11.52
N ASP A 103 10.78 -7.59 -11.28
CA ASP A 103 10.65 -6.15 -11.06
C ASP A 103 9.40 -5.85 -10.22
N SER A 104 9.16 -4.58 -9.87
CA SER A 104 8.00 -4.18 -9.08
C SER A 104 6.64 -4.26 -9.81
N ASP A 105 6.60 -4.79 -11.04
CA ASP A 105 5.36 -4.94 -11.81
C ASP A 105 4.56 -6.14 -11.30
N ARG A 106 3.36 -5.86 -10.79
CA ARG A 106 2.42 -6.85 -10.23
C ARG A 106 1.27 -7.18 -11.16
N PHE A 107 1.36 -6.92 -12.47
CA PHE A 107 0.33 -7.39 -13.42
C PHE A 107 0.60 -8.82 -13.92
N GLY A 108 -0.45 -9.47 -14.42
CA GLY A 108 -0.46 -10.88 -14.82
C GLY A 108 -0.87 -11.85 -13.70
N CYS A 109 -0.99 -13.12 -14.07
CA CYS A 109 -1.24 -14.22 -13.13
C CYS A 109 0.08 -14.70 -12.53
N ARG A 110 0.17 -14.70 -11.20
CA ARG A 110 1.34 -15.12 -10.45
C ARG A 110 0.92 -15.95 -9.25
N GLN A 111 1.81 -16.80 -8.76
CA GLN A 111 1.61 -17.56 -7.53
C GLN A 111 2.87 -17.41 -6.69
N GLU A 112 2.69 -16.96 -5.45
CA GLU A 112 3.79 -16.88 -4.49
C GLU A 112 4.14 -18.28 -3.96
N VAL A 113 5.40 -18.46 -3.60
CA VAL A 113 5.92 -19.64 -2.90
C VAL A 113 6.36 -19.20 -1.53
N VAL A 114 5.75 -19.78 -0.51
CA VAL A 114 6.05 -19.49 0.90
C VAL A 114 6.30 -20.81 1.61
N GLY A 115 7.43 -20.92 2.32
CA GLY A 115 7.87 -22.17 2.93
C GLY A 115 7.96 -23.37 1.97
N GLY A 116 8.31 -23.13 0.69
CA GLY A 116 8.38 -24.16 -0.36
C GLY A 116 7.03 -24.68 -0.83
N MET A 117 5.94 -23.96 -0.54
CA MET A 117 4.57 -24.34 -0.92
C MET A 117 3.94 -23.27 -1.80
N GLY A 118 3.31 -23.70 -2.90
CA GLY A 118 2.56 -22.81 -3.78
C GLY A 118 1.31 -22.26 -3.09
N GLN A 119 1.17 -20.94 -3.07
CA GLN A 119 0.03 -20.25 -2.47
C GLN A 119 -1.15 -20.15 -3.44
N ALA A 120 -2.23 -19.47 -3.07
CA ALA A 120 -3.28 -19.16 -4.05
C ALA A 120 -2.72 -18.29 -5.18
N ALA A 121 -3.07 -18.61 -6.43
CA ALA A 121 -2.70 -17.79 -7.58
C ALA A 121 -3.49 -16.47 -7.57
N LEU A 122 -2.82 -15.36 -7.87
CA LEU A 122 -3.39 -14.03 -7.98
C LEU A 122 -3.19 -13.50 -9.41
N CYS A 123 -4.30 -13.20 -10.08
CA CYS A 123 -4.32 -12.60 -11.41
C CYS A 123 -4.74 -11.13 -11.31
N ILE A 124 -3.81 -10.23 -11.63
CA ILE A 124 -4.05 -8.78 -11.62
C ILE A 124 -3.97 -8.29 -13.06
N ASP A 125 -4.93 -7.44 -13.44
CA ASP A 125 -5.12 -6.93 -14.79
C ASP A 125 -5.03 -5.41 -14.88
#